data_AF-A0A6L3VF68-F1
#
_entry.id   AF-A0A6L3VF68-F1
#
_cell.length_a   1.000
_cell.length_b   1.000
_cell.length_c   1.000
_cell.angle_alpha   90.00
_cell.angle_beta   90.00
_cell.angle_gamma   90.00
#
_symmetry.space_group_name_H-M   'P 1'
#
loop_
_entity.id
_entity.type
_entity.pdbx_description
1 polymer ?
#
loop_
_entity_poly.entity_id
_entity_poly.type
_entity_poly.pdbx_seq_one_letter_code
_entity_poly.pdbx_strand_id
1 'polypeptide(L)'
;MRLTESQRATVAGYGPHGRGLLGRAAAGDADALYRVAVLLGTDPARGEETVPLLIEAAAAGHPGALDLLDASPDGLDAQEAARHAHRLGDRAGRGRDRAGREVALVYYQAAVRGGRLDAAFAITEILQHADGPPGGGRPG
;
A
#
# COMPACT_ATOMS: atom_id res chain seq x y z
N MET A 1 -3.47 -5.09 -18.38
CA MET A 1 -3.20 -3.66 -18.66
C MET A 1 -1.70 -3.40 -18.62
N ARG A 2 -1.18 -2.30 -19.18
CA ARG A 2 0.24 -1.92 -19.05
C ARG A 2 0.37 -0.59 -18.29
N LEU A 3 1.08 -0.62 -17.15
CA LEU A 3 1.40 0.58 -16.37
C LEU A 3 2.28 1.53 -17.18
N THR A 4 2.02 2.83 -17.07
CA THR A 4 2.87 3.86 -17.68
C THR A 4 4.24 3.91 -16.99
N GLU A 5 5.23 4.51 -17.64
CA GLU A 5 6.56 4.67 -17.03
C GLU A 5 6.52 5.52 -15.76
N SER A 6 5.73 6.57 -15.75
CA SER A 6 5.49 7.41 -14.56
C SER A 6 4.89 6.62 -13.39
N GLN A 7 3.89 5.77 -13.67
CA GLN A 7 3.29 4.91 -12.64
C GLN A 7 4.29 3.90 -12.08
N ARG A 8 5.05 3.25 -12.97
CA ARG A 8 6.10 2.30 -12.57
C ARG A 8 7.18 2.98 -11.72
N ALA A 9 7.62 4.17 -12.09
CA ALA A 9 8.61 4.92 -11.33
C ALA A 9 8.12 5.27 -9.91
N THR A 10 6.87 5.74 -9.79
CA THR A 10 6.27 6.05 -8.48
C THR A 10 6.16 4.82 -7.60
N VAL A 11 5.65 3.71 -8.14
CA VAL A 11 5.52 2.46 -7.37
C VAL A 11 6.89 1.91 -7.00
N ALA A 12 7.87 1.95 -7.90
CA ALA A 12 9.24 1.52 -7.62
C ALA A 12 9.94 2.39 -6.55
N GLY A 13 9.48 3.63 -6.35
CA GLY A 13 9.90 4.51 -5.27
C GLY A 13 9.62 3.97 -3.87
N TYR A 14 8.65 3.07 -3.71
CA TYR A 14 8.37 2.34 -2.47
C TYR A 14 9.33 1.16 -2.21
N GLY A 15 10.47 1.13 -2.90
CA GLY A 15 11.55 0.19 -2.63
C GLY A 15 11.30 -1.25 -3.13
N PRO A 16 11.89 -2.27 -2.47
CA PRO A 16 11.78 -3.67 -2.88
C PRO A 16 10.34 -4.17 -2.99
N HIS A 17 9.47 -3.75 -2.06
CA HIS A 17 8.05 -4.11 -2.07
C HIS A 17 7.35 -3.60 -3.33
N GLY A 18 7.51 -2.31 -3.63
CA GLY A 18 6.95 -1.70 -4.84
C GLY A 18 7.42 -2.38 -6.12
N ARG A 19 8.71 -2.69 -6.24
CA ARG A 19 9.24 -3.44 -7.39
C ARG A 19 8.66 -4.85 -7.51
N GLY A 20 8.48 -5.55 -6.38
CA GLY A 20 7.84 -6.86 -6.36
C GLY A 20 6.39 -6.80 -6.85
N LEU A 21 5.63 -5.78 -6.43
CA LEU A 21 4.27 -5.55 -6.90
C LEU A 21 4.22 -5.31 -8.41
N LEU A 22 5.14 -4.53 -8.97
CA LEU A 22 5.19 -4.28 -10.42
C LEU A 22 5.38 -5.56 -11.23
N GLY A 23 6.24 -6.47 -10.76
CA GLY A 23 6.45 -7.76 -11.42
C GLY A 23 5.18 -8.62 -11.42
N ARG A 24 4.48 -8.70 -10.28
CA ARG A 24 3.23 -9.46 -10.17
C ARG A 24 2.07 -8.82 -10.94
N ALA A 25 1.97 -7.49 -10.89
CA ALA A 25 0.96 -6.74 -11.64
C ALA A 25 1.13 -6.93 -13.14
N ALA A 26 2.37 -6.99 -13.63
CA ALA A 26 2.66 -7.31 -15.04
C ALA A 26 2.22 -8.74 -15.44
N ALA A 27 2.15 -9.66 -14.47
CA ALA A 27 1.62 -11.01 -14.66
C ALA A 27 0.08 -11.10 -14.49
N GLY A 28 -0.61 -9.99 -14.25
CA GLY A 28 -2.07 -9.96 -14.07
C GLY A 28 -2.55 -10.36 -12.67
N ASP A 29 -1.66 -10.38 -11.67
CA ASP A 29 -2.05 -10.68 -10.28
C ASP A 29 -3.00 -9.61 -9.72
N ALA A 30 -4.23 -10.03 -9.40
CA ALA A 30 -5.31 -9.13 -8.99
C ALA A 30 -4.98 -8.36 -7.69
N ASP A 31 -4.37 -9.03 -6.71
CA ASP A 31 -3.94 -8.40 -5.45
C ASP A 31 -2.82 -7.38 -5.68
N ALA A 32 -1.89 -7.65 -6.62
CA ALA A 32 -0.85 -6.69 -6.98
C ALA A 32 -1.41 -5.48 -7.70
N LEU A 33 -2.31 -5.68 -8.67
CA LEU A 33 -2.99 -4.59 -9.38
C LEU A 33 -3.75 -3.69 -8.40
N TYR A 34 -4.51 -4.28 -7.48
CA TYR A 34 -5.18 -3.56 -6.40
C TYR A 34 -4.19 -2.78 -5.52
N ARG A 35 -3.11 -3.41 -5.06
CA ARG A 35 -2.10 -2.75 -4.20
C ARG A 35 -1.38 -1.62 -4.92
N VAL A 36 -1.07 -1.78 -6.21
CA VAL A 36 -0.49 -0.72 -7.04
C VAL A 36 -1.46 0.46 -7.18
N ALA A 37 -2.73 0.17 -7.46
CA ALA A 37 -3.77 1.18 -7.52
C ALA A 37 -3.92 1.95 -6.20
N VAL A 38 -3.90 1.25 -5.06
CA VAL A 38 -3.93 1.90 -3.74
C VAL A 38 -2.73 2.83 -3.53
N LEU A 39 -1.52 2.39 -3.85
CA LEU A 39 -0.32 3.23 -3.69
C LEU A 39 -0.38 4.49 -4.57
N LEU A 40 -0.79 4.35 -5.82
CA LEU A 40 -0.95 5.48 -6.74
C LEU A 40 -2.10 6.40 -6.32
N GLY A 41 -3.21 5.82 -5.85
CA GLY A 41 -4.44 6.52 -5.50
C GLY A 41 -4.31 7.40 -4.26
N THR A 42 -3.30 7.15 -3.41
CA THR A 42 -2.97 8.06 -2.30
C THR A 42 -2.40 9.40 -2.75
N ASP A 43 -2.07 9.56 -4.04
CA ASP A 43 -1.74 10.84 -4.65
C ASP A 43 -2.99 11.42 -5.34
N PRO A 44 -3.58 12.52 -4.82
CA PRO A 44 -4.77 13.12 -5.40
C PRO A 44 -4.61 13.50 -6.88
N ALA A 45 -3.38 13.82 -7.31
CA ALA A 45 -3.10 14.18 -8.69
C ALA A 45 -3.18 12.99 -9.66
N ARG A 46 -3.30 11.76 -9.15
CA ARG A 46 -3.25 10.51 -9.92
C ARG A 46 -4.49 9.64 -9.77
N GLY A 47 -5.56 10.15 -9.15
CA GLY A 47 -6.78 9.38 -8.87
C GLY A 47 -7.37 8.73 -10.13
N GLU A 48 -7.53 9.48 -11.22
CA GLU A 48 -8.10 8.97 -12.48
C GLU A 48 -7.26 7.84 -13.11
N GLU A 49 -5.93 7.91 -12.97
CA GLU A 49 -5.01 6.93 -13.53
C GLU A 49 -5.14 5.54 -12.88
N THR A 50 -5.75 5.47 -11.69
CA THR A 50 -5.89 4.21 -10.93
C THR A 50 -7.15 3.43 -11.26
N VAL A 51 -8.18 4.08 -11.81
CA VAL A 51 -9.47 3.46 -12.11
C VAL A 51 -9.32 2.24 -13.03
N PRO A 52 -8.54 2.28 -14.14
CA PRO A 52 -8.40 1.11 -14.99
C PRO A 52 -7.72 -0.08 -14.29
N LEU A 53 -6.79 0.18 -13.35
CA LEU A 53 -6.14 -0.87 -12.56
C LEU A 53 -7.13 -1.56 -11.61
N LEU A 54 -8.01 -0.78 -11.00
CA LEU A 54 -9.04 -1.30 -10.11
C LEU A 54 -10.10 -2.08 -10.86
N ILE A 55 -10.50 -1.62 -12.06
CA ILE A 55 -11.41 -2.37 -12.93
C ILE A 55 -10.80 -3.73 -13.29
N GLU A 56 -9.52 -3.78 -13.66
CA GLU A 56 -8.85 -5.04 -13.97
C GLU A 56 -8.74 -5.96 -12.74
N ALA A 57 -8.38 -5.42 -11.58
CA ALA A 57 -8.34 -6.17 -10.34
C ALA A 57 -9.73 -6.71 -9.93
N ALA A 58 -10.79 -5.90 -10.08
CA ALA A 58 -12.16 -6.30 -9.79
C ALA A 58 -12.66 -7.36 -10.79
N ALA A 59 -12.34 -7.22 -12.08
CA ALA A 59 -12.65 -8.22 -13.11
C ALA A 59 -11.95 -9.56 -12.84
N ALA A 60 -10.75 -9.53 -12.24
CA ALA A 60 -10.04 -10.70 -11.75
C ALA A 60 -10.51 -11.20 -10.37
N GLY A 61 -11.58 -10.62 -9.82
CA GLY A 61 -12.25 -11.08 -8.59
C GLY A 61 -11.70 -10.51 -7.29
N HIS A 62 -10.92 -9.43 -7.31
CA HIS A 62 -10.39 -8.84 -6.08
C HIS A 62 -11.45 -7.99 -5.36
N PRO A 63 -11.94 -8.40 -4.18
CA PRO A 63 -13.08 -7.73 -3.53
C PRO A 63 -12.75 -6.30 -3.11
N GLY A 64 -11.55 -6.06 -2.58
CA GLY A 64 -11.14 -4.72 -2.15
C GLY A 64 -10.99 -3.71 -3.30
N ALA A 65 -10.90 -4.18 -4.56
CA ALA A 65 -10.88 -3.29 -5.72
C ALA A 65 -12.29 -2.83 -6.08
N LEU A 66 -13.27 -3.73 -5.98
CA LEU A 66 -14.69 -3.40 -6.14
C LEU A 66 -15.14 -2.43 -5.04
N ASP A 67 -14.81 -2.72 -3.76
CA ASP A 67 -15.14 -1.84 -2.64
C ASP A 67 -14.62 -0.41 -2.86
N LEU A 68 -13.41 -0.28 -3.43
CA LEU A 68 -12.79 1.02 -3.67
C LEU A 68 -13.40 1.75 -4.86
N LEU A 69 -13.84 1.04 -5.91
CA LEU A 69 -14.58 1.62 -7.02
C LEU A 69 -15.97 2.09 -6.57
N ASP A 70 -16.68 1.27 -5.78
CA ASP A 70 -18.01 1.58 -5.28
C ASP A 70 -18.00 2.79 -4.31
N ALA A 71 -16.93 2.94 -3.54
CA ALA A 71 -16.74 4.08 -2.63
C ALA A 71 -16.39 5.40 -3.35
N SER A 72 -16.05 5.36 -4.63
CA SER A 72 -15.55 6.51 -5.39
C SER A 72 -16.15 6.58 -6.81
N PRO A 73 -17.48 6.78 -6.91
CA PRO A 73 -18.19 6.74 -8.20
C PRO A 73 -17.81 7.87 -9.17
N ASP A 74 -17.38 9.02 -8.64
CA ASP A 74 -17.03 10.22 -9.43
C ASP A 74 -15.52 10.37 -9.68
N GLY A 75 -14.74 9.34 -9.38
CA GLY A 75 -13.28 9.35 -9.45
C GLY A 75 -12.66 9.04 -8.09
N LEU A 76 -11.44 8.46 -8.12
CA LEU A 76 -10.83 7.90 -6.92
C LEU A 76 -10.48 8.97 -5.88
N ASP A 77 -11.13 8.90 -4.71
CA ASP A 77 -10.79 9.75 -3.57
C ASP A 77 -9.50 9.25 -2.92
N ALA A 78 -8.50 10.14 -2.84
CA ALA A 78 -7.23 9.86 -2.17
C ALA A 78 -7.41 9.46 -0.70
N GLN A 79 -8.46 9.96 -0.05
CA GLN A 79 -8.79 9.60 1.33
C GLN A 79 -9.32 8.16 1.44
N GLU A 80 -10.11 7.69 0.49
CA GLU A 80 -10.52 6.27 0.43
C GLU A 80 -9.32 5.37 0.12
N ALA A 81 -8.48 5.76 -0.83
CA ALA A 81 -7.21 5.06 -1.10
C ALA A 81 -6.33 4.98 0.17
N ALA A 82 -6.26 6.06 0.95
CA ALA A 82 -5.53 6.09 2.22
C ALA A 82 -6.10 5.13 3.27
N ARG A 83 -7.43 4.98 3.35
CA ARG A 83 -8.06 3.98 4.24
C ARG A 83 -7.70 2.56 3.82
N HIS A 84 -7.70 2.29 2.52
CA HIS A 84 -7.30 0.99 1.99
C HIS A 84 -5.80 0.71 2.24
N ALA A 85 -4.95 1.72 2.07
CA ALA A 85 -3.53 1.65 2.41
C ALA A 85 -3.32 1.34 3.89
N HIS A 86 -3.98 2.05 4.80
CA HIS A 86 -3.91 1.77 6.25
C HIS A 86 -4.27 0.32 6.58
N ARG A 87 -5.39 -0.20 6.04
CA ARG A 87 -5.81 -1.59 6.26
C ARG A 87 -4.81 -2.62 5.71
N LEU A 88 -4.05 -2.27 4.67
CA LEU A 88 -2.96 -3.12 4.15
C LEU A 88 -1.75 -3.08 5.10
N GLY A 89 -1.44 -1.89 5.65
CA GLY A 89 -0.45 -1.71 6.72
C GLY A 89 -0.74 -2.60 7.92
N ASP A 90 -1.97 -2.55 8.45
CA ASP A 90 -2.40 -3.34 9.61
C ASP A 90 -2.31 -4.85 9.35
N ARG A 91 -2.60 -5.28 8.12
CA ARG A 91 -2.48 -6.69 7.72
C ARG A 91 -1.02 -7.13 7.64
N ALA A 92 -0.15 -6.30 7.08
CA ALA A 92 1.28 -6.61 6.98
C ALA A 92 1.97 -6.59 8.36
N GLY A 93 1.61 -5.62 9.22
CA GLY A 93 2.17 -5.44 10.56
C GLY A 93 1.75 -6.50 11.59
N ARG A 94 0.72 -7.31 11.28
CA ARG A 94 0.35 -8.47 12.11
C ARG A 94 1.44 -9.55 12.14
N GLY A 95 2.27 -9.63 11.11
CA GLY A 95 3.47 -10.45 11.12
C GLY A 95 4.53 -9.83 12.04
N ARG A 96 5.04 -10.59 13.02
CA ARG A 96 6.16 -10.13 13.87
C ARG A 96 7.52 -10.20 13.17
N ASP A 97 7.56 -10.53 11.89
CA ASP A 97 8.79 -10.57 11.11
C ASP A 97 9.20 -9.18 10.61
N ARG A 98 10.48 -9.07 10.24
CA ARG A 98 11.03 -7.81 9.74
C ARG A 98 10.41 -7.42 8.39
N ALA A 99 10.20 -8.40 7.52
CA ALA A 99 9.65 -8.17 6.19
C ALA A 99 8.22 -7.61 6.24
N GLY A 100 7.35 -8.14 7.11
CA GLY A 100 6.00 -7.62 7.32
C GLY A 100 5.99 -6.18 7.83
N ARG A 101 6.91 -5.82 8.74
CA ARG A 101 7.06 -4.43 9.21
C ARG A 101 7.51 -3.47 8.11
N GLU A 102 8.46 -3.87 7.28
CA GLU A 102 8.92 -3.06 6.14
C GLU A 102 7.79 -2.81 5.13
N VAL A 103 6.97 -3.84 4.85
CA VAL A 103 5.77 -3.71 4.01
C VAL A 103 4.71 -2.82 4.68
N ALA A 104 4.51 -2.94 6.00
CA ALA A 104 3.57 -2.11 6.73
C ALA A 104 3.93 -0.62 6.65
N LEU A 105 5.22 -0.28 6.81
CA LEU A 105 5.71 1.09 6.68
C LEU A 105 5.37 1.71 5.32
N VAL A 106 5.56 0.97 4.23
CA VAL A 106 5.21 1.43 2.87
C VAL A 106 3.74 1.87 2.79
N TYR A 107 2.84 1.05 3.35
CA TYR A 107 1.42 1.32 3.30
C TYR A 107 0.98 2.43 4.26
N TYR A 108 1.58 2.54 5.45
CA TYR A 108 1.29 3.66 6.34
C TYR A 108 1.80 4.98 5.78
N GLN A 109 2.98 5.01 5.14
CA GLN A 109 3.47 6.20 4.44
C GLN A 109 2.53 6.63 3.31
N ALA A 110 2.02 5.68 2.52
CA ALA A 110 1.01 5.95 1.51
C ALA A 110 -0.29 6.47 2.14
N ALA A 111 -0.75 5.89 3.26
CA ALA A 111 -1.94 6.36 3.97
C ALA A 111 -1.78 7.82 4.45
N VAL A 112 -0.63 8.18 5.04
CA VAL A 112 -0.33 9.57 5.42
C VAL A 112 -0.38 10.50 4.22
N ARG A 113 0.20 10.07 3.08
CA ARG A 113 0.19 10.85 1.83
C ARG A 113 -1.22 11.16 1.33
N GLY A 114 -2.14 10.19 1.41
CA GLY A 114 -3.55 10.39 1.05
C GLY A 114 -4.40 11.04 2.14
N GLY A 115 -3.78 11.65 3.16
CA GLY A 115 -4.47 12.46 4.17
C GLY A 115 -4.84 11.74 5.47
N ARG A 116 -4.45 10.46 5.64
CA ARG A 116 -4.75 9.69 6.86
C ARG A 116 -3.64 9.82 7.91
N LEU A 117 -3.67 10.93 8.65
CA LEU A 117 -2.59 11.33 9.58
C LEU A 117 -2.42 10.43 10.81
N ASP A 118 -3.47 9.71 11.24
CA ASP A 118 -3.39 8.71 12.32
C ASP A 118 -2.39 7.58 12.00
N ALA A 119 -2.16 7.29 10.72
CA ALA A 119 -1.14 6.32 10.29
C ALA A 119 0.29 6.71 10.70
N ALA A 120 0.56 8.00 11.00
CA ALA A 120 1.88 8.45 11.45
C ALA A 120 2.28 7.85 12.81
N PHE A 121 1.31 7.55 13.68
CA PHE A 121 1.57 6.88 14.95
C PHE A 121 2.10 5.45 14.71
N ALA A 122 1.46 4.70 13.81
CA ALA A 122 1.90 3.35 13.46
C ALA A 122 3.31 3.31 12.84
N ILE A 123 3.67 4.32 12.02
CA ILE A 123 5.04 4.50 11.52
C ILE A 123 6.02 4.65 12.69
N THR A 124 5.69 5.52 13.64
CA THR A 124 6.55 5.82 14.79
C THR A 124 6.76 4.58 15.66
N GLU A 125 5.70 3.82 15.94
CA GLU A 125 5.77 2.57 16.71
C GLU A 125 6.68 1.53 16.05
N ILE A 126 6.56 1.35 14.72
CA ILE A 126 7.41 0.39 13.99
C ILE A 126 8.89 0.79 14.07
N LEU A 127 9.19 2.08 13.92
CA LEU A 127 10.56 2.58 13.97
C LEU A 127 11.18 2.44 15.38
N GLN A 128 10.42 2.75 16.44
CA GLN A 128 10.87 2.57 17.81
C GLN A 128 11.19 1.11 18.16
N HIS A 129 10.41 0.16 17.63
CA HIS A 129 10.67 -1.27 17.80
C HIS A 129 11.82 -1.80 16.93
N ALA A 130 12.22 -1.08 15.89
CA ALA A 130 13.40 -1.42 15.09
C ALA A 130 14.71 -1.00 15.81
N ASP A 131 14.66 0.05 16.63
CA ASP A 131 15.80 0.60 17.38
C ASP A 131 15.97 0.01 18.80
N GLY A 132 15.14 -0.97 19.19
CA GLY A 132 15.27 -1.65 20.49
C GLY A 132 16.57 -2.46 20.61
N PRO A 133 17.27 -2.43 21.76
CA PRO A 133 18.57 -3.09 21.89
C PRO A 133 18.44 -4.62 21.74
N PRO A 134 19.39 -5.29 21.07
CA PRO A 134 19.38 -6.74 20.97
C PRO A 134 19.69 -7.36 22.34
N GLY A 135 18.69 -7.97 22.95
CA GLY A 135 18.88 -8.93 24.05
C GLY A 135 19.58 -8.37 25.29
N GLY A 136 18.81 -7.77 26.19
CA GLY A 136 19.20 -7.68 27.60
C GLY A 136 19.24 -9.09 28.20
N GLY A 137 20.37 -9.77 28.04
CA GLY A 137 20.67 -11.01 28.74
C GLY A 137 20.51 -10.78 30.24
N ARG A 138 19.65 -11.56 30.88
CA ARG A 138 19.59 -11.65 32.33
C ARG A 138 20.88 -12.33 32.82
N PRO A 139 21.69 -11.70 33.68
CA PRO A 139 22.60 -12.46 34.51
C PRO A 139 21.78 -13.11 35.64
N GLY A 140 22.02 -14.41 35.84
CA GLY A 140 21.58 -15.15 37.02
C GLY A 140 22.41 -14.84 38.25
#